data_AF-A0AAT9HZ68-F1
#
_entry.id   AF-A0AAT9HZ68-F1
#
_cell.length_a   1.000
_cell.length_b   1.000
_cell.length_c   1.000
_cell.angle_alpha   90.00
_cell.angle_beta   90.00
_cell.angle_gamma   90.00
#
_symmetry.space_group_name_H-M   'P 1'
#
loop_
_entity.id
_entity.type
_entity.pdbx_description
1 polymer ?
#
loop_
_entity_poly.entity_id
_entity_poly.type
_entity_poly.pdbx_seq_one_letter_code
_entity_poly.pdbx_strand_id
1 'polypeptide(L)'
;MQSTYAVHAPSVSAEKLALLAAALRRMRTLPEILDDIGDALDPQPPKEDKVEEIHGHLRNDLERLVAIAIAAESRDAEVLRLAERAAGLQTVDLPGAFRDRVLHLRLVGAVANDLLERLTATRAIKQVA
;
A
#
# COMPACT_ATOMS: atom_id res chain seq x y z
N MET A 1 27.98 -40.65 23.22
CA MET A 1 27.28 -39.49 23.82
C MET A 1 26.84 -38.58 22.68
N GLN A 2 25.60 -38.69 22.22
CA GLN A 2 25.01 -37.77 21.25
C GLN A 2 24.07 -36.84 22.02
N SER A 3 24.34 -35.55 22.00
CA SER A 3 23.46 -34.53 22.57
C SER A 3 22.81 -33.80 21.40
N THR A 4 21.54 -34.13 21.15
CA THR A 4 20.67 -33.56 20.14
C THR A 4 20.33 -32.11 20.49
N TYR A 5 20.87 -31.16 19.75
CA TYR A 5 20.37 -29.78 19.73
C TYR A 5 19.05 -29.78 18.96
N ALA A 6 17.92 -29.81 19.68
CA ALA A 6 16.63 -29.53 19.08
C ALA A 6 16.55 -28.02 18.81
N VAL A 7 16.69 -27.64 17.53
CA VAL A 7 16.38 -26.28 17.07
C VAL A 7 14.88 -26.08 17.24
N HIS A 8 14.48 -25.39 18.29
CA HIS A 8 13.08 -25.02 18.50
C HIS A 8 12.74 -23.89 17.50
N ALA A 9 12.12 -24.25 16.38
CA ALA A 9 11.42 -23.26 15.57
C ALA A 9 10.31 -22.64 16.44
N PRO A 10 10.13 -21.30 16.45
CA PRO A 10 9.05 -20.69 17.21
C PRO A 10 7.70 -21.21 16.67
N SER A 11 6.95 -21.93 17.51
CA SER A 11 5.61 -22.37 17.15
C SER A 11 4.68 -21.16 17.16
N VAL A 12 4.19 -20.74 16.00
CA VAL A 12 3.14 -19.71 15.91
C VAL A 12 1.86 -20.32 16.49
N SER A 13 1.24 -19.65 17.47
CA SER A 13 0.00 -20.14 18.08
C SER A 13 -1.16 -20.11 17.07
N ALA A 14 -2.13 -21.00 17.26
CA ALA A 14 -3.35 -21.03 16.44
C ALA A 14 -4.10 -19.68 16.45
N GLU A 15 -4.06 -18.97 17.59
CA GLU A 15 -4.64 -17.62 17.72
C GLU A 15 -3.96 -16.59 16.83
N LYS A 16 -2.61 -16.58 16.77
CA LYS A 16 -1.85 -15.69 15.89
C LYS A 16 -2.14 -16.00 14.42
N LEU A 17 -2.26 -17.27 14.06
CA LEU A 17 -2.65 -17.69 12.71
C LEU A 17 -4.08 -17.25 12.36
N ALA A 18 -5.02 -17.37 13.30
CA ALA A 18 -6.39 -16.91 13.09
C ALA A 18 -6.46 -15.38 12.89
N LEU A 19 -5.69 -14.62 13.67
CA LEU A 19 -5.54 -13.17 13.53
C LEU A 19 -4.96 -12.79 12.16
N LEU A 20 -3.89 -13.46 11.73
CA LEU A 20 -3.29 -13.24 10.41
C LEU A 20 -4.28 -13.59 9.29
N ALA A 21 -4.99 -14.72 9.39
CA ALA A 21 -5.98 -15.10 8.38
C ALA A 21 -7.16 -14.12 8.32
N ALA A 22 -7.61 -13.59 9.45
CA ALA A 22 -8.63 -12.54 9.49
C ALA A 22 -8.13 -11.24 8.86
N ALA A 23 -6.88 -10.84 9.15
CA ALA A 23 -6.25 -9.68 8.53
C ALA A 23 -6.13 -9.86 7.01
N LEU A 24 -5.61 -11.00 6.53
CA LEU A 24 -5.48 -11.32 5.11
C LEU A 24 -6.81 -11.29 4.36
N ARG A 25 -7.91 -11.73 4.99
CA ARG A 25 -9.26 -11.67 4.39
C ARG A 25 -9.84 -10.26 4.31
N ARG A 26 -9.39 -9.35 5.16
CA ARG A 26 -9.83 -7.93 5.15
C ARG A 26 -8.94 -7.06 4.28
N MET A 27 -7.85 -7.61 3.74
CA MET A 27 -6.96 -6.87 2.86
C MET A 27 -7.65 -6.61 1.53
N ARG A 28 -7.56 -5.35 1.10
CA ARG A 28 -8.05 -4.94 -0.20
C ARG A 28 -7.33 -5.68 -1.31
N THR A 29 -8.12 -6.05 -2.30
CA THR A 29 -7.72 -6.67 -3.55
C THR A 29 -7.12 -5.63 -4.49
N LEU A 30 -6.34 -6.08 -5.47
CA LEU A 30 -5.75 -5.18 -6.46
C LEU A 30 -6.79 -4.35 -7.24
N PRO A 31 -7.93 -4.92 -7.70
CA PRO A 31 -8.98 -4.13 -8.34
C PRO A 31 -9.53 -3.01 -7.46
N GLU A 32 -9.74 -3.26 -6.17
CA GLU A 32 -10.21 -2.22 -5.25
C GLU A 32 -9.19 -1.07 -5.12
N ILE A 33 -7.90 -1.39 -5.03
CA ILE A 33 -6.83 -0.37 -5.01
C ILE A 33 -6.83 0.45 -6.30
N LEU A 34 -6.97 -0.21 -7.45
CA LEU A 34 -7.02 0.45 -8.76
C LEU A 34 -8.26 1.34 -8.92
N ASP A 35 -9.39 0.96 -8.33
CA ASP A 35 -10.63 1.75 -8.35
C ASP A 35 -10.41 3.09 -7.63
N ASP A 36 -9.82 3.08 -6.42
CA ASP A 36 -9.52 4.32 -5.70
C ASP A 36 -8.42 5.17 -6.37
N ILE A 37 -7.44 4.52 -7.02
CA ILE A 37 -6.47 5.23 -7.85
C ILE A 37 -7.19 5.92 -9.03
N GLY A 38 -8.12 5.21 -9.67
CA GLY A 38 -8.97 5.73 -10.73
C GLY A 38 -9.77 6.95 -10.26
N ASP A 39 -10.49 6.82 -9.16
CA ASP A 39 -11.28 7.90 -8.55
C ASP A 39 -10.41 9.12 -8.16
N ALA A 40 -9.19 8.89 -7.68
CA ALA A 40 -8.27 9.97 -7.36
C ALA A 40 -7.75 10.69 -8.60
N LEU A 41 -7.46 9.96 -9.68
CA LEU A 41 -6.86 10.50 -10.90
C LEU A 41 -7.90 10.99 -11.93
N ASP A 42 -9.19 10.72 -11.71
CA ASP A 42 -10.25 11.16 -12.60
C ASP A 42 -10.23 12.70 -12.78
N PRO A 43 -10.37 13.20 -14.01
CA PRO A 43 -10.50 14.64 -14.26
C PRO A 43 -11.64 15.29 -13.48
N GLN A 44 -12.76 14.57 -13.31
CA GLN A 44 -13.87 14.96 -12.46
C GLN A 44 -13.55 14.60 -11.01
N PRO A 45 -13.55 15.58 -10.08
CA PRO A 45 -13.26 15.28 -8.68
C PRO A 45 -14.34 14.37 -8.07
N PRO A 46 -13.96 13.49 -7.12
CA PRO A 46 -14.93 12.74 -6.34
C PRO A 46 -15.80 13.69 -5.52
N LYS A 47 -16.96 13.18 -5.07
CA LYS A 47 -17.83 13.92 -4.16
C LYS A 47 -17.11 14.23 -2.86
N GLU A 48 -17.43 15.37 -2.24
CA GLU A 48 -16.75 15.85 -1.04
C GLU A 48 -16.82 14.86 0.13
N ASP A 49 -17.94 14.15 0.28
CA ASP A 49 -18.16 13.10 1.28
C ASP A 49 -17.36 11.82 1.03
N LYS A 50 -16.80 11.64 -0.18
CA LYS A 50 -15.97 10.50 -0.57
C LYS A 50 -14.48 10.75 -0.49
N VAL A 51 -14.05 12.01 -0.49
CA VAL A 51 -12.62 12.36 -0.50
C VAL A 51 -11.86 11.75 0.68
N GLU A 52 -12.44 11.82 1.88
CA GLU A 52 -11.78 11.30 3.10
C GLU A 52 -11.69 9.77 3.10
N GLU A 53 -12.73 9.09 2.60
CA GLU A 53 -12.76 7.64 2.45
C GLU A 53 -11.67 7.17 1.47
N ILE A 54 -11.64 7.74 0.26
CA ILE A 54 -10.66 7.39 -0.78
C ILE A 54 -9.24 7.73 -0.30
N HIS A 55 -9.05 8.87 0.38
CA HIS A 55 -7.76 9.25 0.95
C HIS A 55 -7.27 8.25 2.00
N GLY A 56 -8.15 7.83 2.91
CA GLY A 56 -7.82 6.84 3.94
C GLY A 56 -7.44 5.49 3.34
N HIS A 57 -8.18 5.03 2.33
CA HIS A 57 -7.83 3.81 1.60
C HIS A 57 -6.48 3.93 0.90
N LEU A 58 -6.27 4.96 0.08
CA LEU A 58 -5.03 5.17 -0.67
C LEU A 58 -3.81 5.30 0.24
N ARG A 59 -3.94 5.92 1.41
CA ARG A 59 -2.83 6.00 2.38
C ARG A 59 -2.42 4.63 2.90
N ASN A 60 -3.39 3.80 3.27
CA ASN A 60 -3.14 2.44 3.74
C ASN A 60 -2.53 1.58 2.62
N ASP A 61 -3.06 1.70 1.41
CA ASP A 61 -2.55 0.96 0.26
C ASP A 61 -1.14 1.40 -0.12
N LEU A 62 -0.85 2.70 -0.04
CA LEU A 62 0.49 3.24 -0.29
C LEU A 62 1.50 2.76 0.76
N GLU A 63 1.12 2.72 2.05
CA GLU A 63 1.96 2.13 3.10
C GLU A 63 2.30 0.67 2.79
N ARG A 64 1.29 -0.08 2.34
CA ARG A 64 1.44 -1.49 1.98
C ARG A 64 2.32 -1.67 0.75
N LEU A 65 2.20 -0.86 -0.28
CA LEU A 65 3.08 -0.90 -1.45
C LEU A 65 4.54 -0.63 -1.06
N VAL A 66 4.79 0.33 -0.17
CA VAL A 66 6.13 0.59 0.38
C VAL A 66 6.63 -0.62 1.18
N ALA A 67 5.79 -1.23 2.02
CA ALA A 67 6.16 -2.42 2.77
C ALA A 67 6.52 -3.61 1.84
N ILE A 68 5.80 -3.78 0.72
CA ILE A 68 6.12 -4.77 -0.32
C ILE A 68 7.48 -4.45 -0.95
N ALA A 69 7.75 -3.18 -1.29
CA ALA A 69 9.04 -2.77 -1.85
C ALA A 69 10.21 -3.12 -0.93
N ILE A 70 10.05 -2.86 0.37
CA ILE A 70 11.04 -3.19 1.41
C ILE A 70 11.21 -4.70 1.53
N ALA A 71 10.10 -5.45 1.62
CA ALA A 71 10.13 -6.91 1.74
C ALA A 71 10.73 -7.61 0.51
N ALA A 72 10.59 -7.01 -0.68
CA ALA A 72 11.21 -7.47 -1.91
C ALA A 72 12.69 -7.07 -2.02
N GLU A 73 13.25 -6.35 -1.03
CA GLU A 73 14.60 -5.80 -1.02
C GLU A 73 14.93 -5.05 -2.32
N SER A 74 13.96 -4.27 -2.82
CA SER A 74 14.09 -3.60 -4.12
C SER A 74 15.29 -2.64 -4.12
N ARG A 75 16.16 -2.80 -5.11
CA ARG A 75 17.27 -1.87 -5.42
C ARG A 75 16.97 -0.98 -6.61
N ASP A 76 15.76 -1.04 -7.13
CA ASP A 76 15.32 -0.19 -8.23
C ASP A 76 15.23 1.26 -7.73
N ALA A 77 16.03 2.14 -8.34
CA ALA A 77 16.14 3.53 -7.91
C ALA A 77 14.79 4.27 -7.93
N GLU A 78 13.91 3.91 -8.87
CA GLU A 78 12.61 4.53 -8.99
C GLU A 78 11.65 4.05 -7.89
N VAL A 79 11.67 2.75 -7.54
CA VAL A 79 10.94 2.24 -6.37
C VAL A 79 11.37 2.97 -5.10
N LEU A 80 12.67 3.16 -4.88
CA LEU A 80 13.19 3.86 -3.70
C LEU A 80 12.73 5.32 -3.65
N ARG A 81 12.83 6.04 -4.77
CA ARG A 81 12.37 7.43 -4.89
C ARG A 81 10.86 7.56 -4.64
N LEU A 82 10.06 6.63 -5.16
CA LEU A 82 8.61 6.59 -4.95
C LEU A 82 8.27 6.27 -3.50
N ALA A 83 9.01 5.37 -2.84
CA ALA A 83 8.83 5.06 -1.42
C ALA A 83 9.15 6.25 -0.51
N GLU A 84 10.21 7.01 -0.82
CA GLU A 84 10.51 8.26 -0.10
C GLU A 84 9.41 9.30 -0.29
N ARG A 85 8.92 9.46 -1.53
CA ARG A 85 7.81 10.37 -1.83
C ARG A 85 6.51 9.96 -1.12
N ALA A 86 6.25 8.66 -1.05
CA ALA A 86 5.13 8.09 -0.31
C ALA A 86 5.22 8.42 1.19
N ALA A 87 6.39 8.22 1.80
CA ALA A 87 6.62 8.59 3.20
C ALA A 87 6.38 10.09 3.43
N GLY A 88 6.86 10.95 2.53
CA GLY A 88 6.59 12.39 2.59
C GLY A 88 5.09 12.72 2.58
N LEU A 89 4.33 12.12 1.67
CA LEU A 89 2.87 12.32 1.58
C LEU A 89 2.12 11.81 2.81
N GLN A 90 2.61 10.74 3.45
CA GLN A 90 2.01 10.22 4.68
C GLN A 90 2.17 11.16 5.88
N THR A 91 3.18 12.04 5.89
CA THR A 91 3.32 13.04 6.97
C THR A 91 2.36 14.22 6.84
N VAL A 92 1.69 14.35 5.70
CA VAL A 92 0.78 15.46 5.42
C VAL A 92 -0.64 15.06 5.83
N ASP A 93 -1.23 15.84 6.72
CA ASP A 93 -2.65 15.75 7.04
C ASP A 93 -3.50 16.17 5.85
N LEU A 94 -4.72 15.61 5.74
CA LEU A 94 -5.65 15.99 4.68
C LEU A 94 -5.98 17.50 4.79
N PRO A 95 -5.82 18.31 3.72
CA PRO A 95 -6.11 19.73 3.79
C PRO A 95 -7.57 20.05 4.13
N GLY A 96 -7.87 21.25 4.66
CA GLY A 96 -9.25 21.63 4.97
C GLY A 96 -10.09 21.96 3.73
N ALA A 97 -9.53 22.74 2.81
CA ALA A 97 -10.24 23.19 1.60
C ALA A 97 -10.44 22.04 0.61
N PHE A 98 -11.66 21.85 0.09
CA PHE A 98 -12.00 20.75 -0.83
C PHE A 98 -11.07 20.68 -2.04
N ARG A 99 -10.76 21.83 -2.65
CA ARG A 99 -9.81 21.91 -3.77
C ARG A 99 -8.44 21.32 -3.40
N ASP A 100 -7.90 21.68 -2.24
CA ASP A 100 -6.59 21.23 -1.79
C ASP A 100 -6.62 19.75 -1.41
N ARG A 101 -7.75 19.26 -0.88
CA ARG A 101 -7.97 17.82 -0.66
C ARG A 101 -7.93 17.03 -1.94
N VAL A 102 -8.62 17.50 -3.00
CA VAL A 102 -8.59 16.85 -4.32
C VAL A 102 -7.18 16.85 -4.91
N LEU A 103 -6.44 17.97 -4.79
CA LEU A 103 -5.06 18.02 -5.26
C LEU A 103 -4.14 17.07 -4.48
N HIS A 104 -4.30 17.00 -3.16
CA HIS A 104 -3.56 16.06 -2.33
C HIS A 104 -3.91 14.61 -2.69
N LEU A 105 -5.20 14.30 -2.87
CA LEU A 105 -5.68 12.99 -3.28
C LEU A 105 -5.06 12.55 -4.61
N ARG A 106 -5.02 13.43 -5.62
CA ARG A 106 -4.35 13.20 -6.91
C ARG A 106 -2.88 12.88 -6.75
N LEU A 107 -2.18 13.59 -5.86
CA LEU A 107 -0.75 13.33 -5.60
C LEU A 107 -0.54 11.95 -4.96
N VAL A 108 -1.38 11.56 -4.00
CA VAL A 108 -1.32 10.23 -3.38
C VAL A 108 -1.65 9.14 -4.41
N GLY A 109 -2.73 9.30 -5.18
CA GLY A 109 -3.13 8.37 -6.23
C GLY A 109 -2.05 8.20 -7.31
N ALA A 110 -1.42 9.28 -7.75
CA ALA A 110 -0.34 9.22 -8.73
C ALA A 110 0.88 8.42 -8.20
N VAL A 111 1.31 8.68 -6.96
CA VAL A 111 2.44 7.94 -6.37
C VAL A 111 2.09 6.47 -6.14
N ALA A 112 0.85 6.17 -5.73
CA ALA A 112 0.38 4.80 -5.59
C ALA A 112 0.37 4.06 -6.94
N ASN A 113 -0.12 4.70 -8.01
CA ASN A 113 -0.11 4.14 -9.36
C ASN A 113 1.31 3.84 -9.84
N ASP A 114 2.19 4.84 -9.80
CA ASP A 114 3.58 4.71 -10.26
C ASP A 114 4.32 3.61 -9.49
N LEU A 115 4.13 3.54 -8.16
CA LEU A 115 4.76 2.53 -7.32
C LEU A 115 4.22 1.14 -7.63
N LEU A 116 2.91 0.99 -7.80
CA LEU A 116 2.27 -0.28 -8.17
C LEU A 116 2.78 -0.77 -9.54
N GLU A 117 2.82 0.11 -10.55
CA GLU A 117 3.36 -0.22 -11.88
C GLU A 117 4.82 -0.67 -11.80
N ARG A 118 5.65 0.03 -11.01
CA ARG A 118 7.07 -0.30 -10.88
C ARG A 118 7.31 -1.60 -10.11
N LEU A 119 6.54 -1.85 -9.04
CA LEU A 119 6.59 -3.12 -8.31
C LEU A 119 6.12 -4.30 -9.16
N THR A 120 5.18 -4.05 -10.06
CA THR A 120 4.72 -5.03 -11.05
C THR A 120 5.81 -5.31 -12.09
N ALA A 121 6.43 -4.26 -12.64
CA ALA A 121 7.52 -4.37 -13.61
C ALA A 121 8.76 -5.10 -13.03
N THR A 122 9.04 -4.92 -11.74
CA THR A 122 10.12 -5.60 -11.02
C THR A 122 9.72 -6.97 -10.46
N ARG A 123 8.49 -7.43 -10.73
CA ARG A 123 7.91 -8.71 -10.28
C ARG A 123 7.81 -8.88 -8.76
N ALA A 124 7.88 -7.79 -8.00
CA ALA A 124 7.56 -7.78 -6.57
C ALA A 124 6.05 -7.99 -6.34
N ILE A 125 5.23 -7.55 -7.30
CA ILE A 125 3.80 -7.83 -7.37
C ILE A 125 3.53 -8.62 -8.66
N LYS A 126 2.67 -9.64 -8.59
CA LYS A 126 2.25 -10.37 -9.78
C LYS A 126 1.31 -9.49 -10.61
N GLN A 127 1.55 -9.45 -11.92
CA GLN A 127 0.57 -8.92 -12.86
C GLN A 127 -0.74 -9.70 -12.72
N VAL A 128 -1.84 -8.98 -12.65
CA VAL A 128 -3.18 -9.53 -12.89
C VAL A 128 -3.54 -9.10 -14.31
N ALA A 129 -3.79 -10.09 -15.16
CA ALA A 129 -4.12 -9.93 -16.57
C ALA A 129 -5.53 -9.38 -16.75
#